data_AF-A0A7J8V8J6-F1
#
_entry.id   AF-A0A7J8V8J6-F1
#
_cell.length_a   1.000
_cell.length_b   1.000
_cell.length_c   1.000
_cell.angle_alpha   90.00
_cell.angle_beta   90.00
_cell.angle_gamma   90.00
#
_symmetry.space_group_name_H-M   'P 1'
#
loop_
_entity.id
_entity.type
_entity.pdbx_description
1 polymer ?
#
loop_
_entity_poly.entity_id
_entity_poly.type
_entity_poly.pdbx_seq_one_letter_code
_entity_poly.pdbx_strand_id
1 'polypeptide(L)'
;MAYGCIHSRSYPLSTWSKNKVQGNEVAFSLGYGFSICRTANVKCSQKLGEQSLSISRAVEKKPVKKSGKNEHHLWKKRDSAGSGQKALNLVRIVSQLPSEKETVYGELDKWVAWETEFPLIAAAKALRILRKRSQWLRVIQVAKWMLSKGQGATMGTYDTLLLAFDMDNRVDEAESLWNMVLHTHNRSISKRLFSRMISLFDHHSMPEKIIEVFADMEELCVRPDENTVRKVARAFQELGQEDKQKFVLRRYMSKWKYIHFNGERVRVKRHTSDED
;
A
#
# COMPACT_ATOMS: atom_id res chain seq x y z
N MET A 1 -28.42 37.75 11.02
CA MET A 1 -27.28 36.92 11.49
C MET A 1 -27.43 35.53 10.89
N ALA A 2 -26.32 34.87 10.52
CA ALA A 2 -26.28 33.42 10.28
C ALA A 2 -26.06 32.69 11.63
N TYR A 3 -26.12 31.37 11.82
CA TYR A 3 -26.11 30.19 10.92
C TYR A 3 -27.12 29.15 11.47
N GLY A 4 -27.41 27.98 10.88
CA GLY A 4 -26.99 27.36 9.62
C GLY A 4 -27.66 25.98 9.48
N CYS A 5 -27.98 25.54 8.26
CA CYS A 5 -28.85 24.37 8.03
C CYS A 5 -28.05 23.05 7.94
N ILE A 6 -28.32 22.10 8.84
CA ILE A 6 -27.68 20.77 8.82
C ILE A 6 -28.33 19.90 7.74
N HIS A 7 -27.68 19.81 6.57
CA HIS A 7 -28.08 18.86 5.52
C HIS A 7 -27.49 17.47 5.79
N SER A 8 -28.37 16.50 6.05
CA SER A 8 -28.05 15.07 6.10
C SER A 8 -27.66 14.56 4.70
N ARG A 9 -26.39 14.17 4.51
CA ARG A 9 -25.94 13.51 3.28
C ARG A 9 -26.25 12.01 3.29
N SER A 10 -27.43 11.68 2.79
CA SER A 10 -27.79 10.32 2.38
C SER A 10 -26.95 9.90 1.16
N TYR A 11 -26.36 8.70 1.19
CA TYR A 11 -25.66 8.10 0.04
C TYR A 11 -26.46 6.89 -0.49
N PRO A 12 -27.26 7.05 -1.57
CA PRO A 12 -27.98 5.93 -2.16
C PRO A 12 -27.04 5.00 -2.94
N LEU A 13 -26.94 3.74 -2.49
CA LEU A 13 -26.09 2.71 -3.11
C LEU A 13 -26.94 1.80 -4.02
N SER A 14 -27.42 2.35 -5.14
CA SER A 14 -28.35 1.68 -6.07
C SER A 14 -27.94 1.81 -7.55
N THR A 15 -28.00 0.68 -8.26
CA THR A 15 -28.16 0.57 -9.73
C THR A 15 -27.32 1.51 -10.61
N TRP A 16 -26.08 1.12 -10.92
CA TRP A 16 -25.34 1.69 -12.06
C TRP A 16 -25.45 0.77 -13.27
N SER A 17 -26.09 1.25 -14.32
CA SER A 17 -26.28 0.54 -15.59
C SER A 17 -25.13 0.80 -16.57
N LYS A 18 -25.10 0.06 -17.68
CA LYS A 18 -24.02 0.06 -18.68
C LYS A 18 -23.95 1.41 -19.41
N ASN A 19 -22.89 2.18 -19.16
CA ASN A 19 -22.48 3.26 -20.07
C ASN A 19 -21.37 2.77 -21.01
N LYS A 20 -21.69 2.68 -22.30
CA LYS A 20 -20.70 2.62 -23.38
C LYS A 20 -20.04 4.00 -23.46
N VAL A 21 -18.71 4.06 -23.52
CA VAL A 21 -17.98 5.29 -23.83
C VAL A 21 -17.15 5.03 -25.09
N GLN A 22 -17.23 5.93 -26.06
CA GLN A 22 -16.44 5.84 -27.29
C GLN A 22 -14.96 6.10 -27.00
N GLY A 23 -14.07 5.47 -27.78
CA GLY A 23 -12.64 5.76 -27.70
C GLY A 23 -12.37 7.17 -28.21
N ASN A 24 -11.76 8.01 -27.37
CA ASN A 24 -11.22 9.31 -27.76
C ASN A 24 -9.70 9.16 -27.92
N GLU A 25 -9.16 9.60 -29.04
CA GLU A 25 -7.71 9.69 -29.23
C GLU A 25 -7.13 10.79 -28.32
N VAL A 26 -6.27 10.41 -27.37
CA VAL A 26 -5.62 11.37 -26.47
C VAL A 26 -4.33 11.85 -27.12
N ALA A 27 -4.39 13.01 -27.78
CA ALA A 27 -3.22 13.66 -28.37
C ALA A 27 -2.18 14.03 -27.28
N PHE A 28 -0.99 13.42 -27.35
CA PHE A 28 0.08 13.60 -26.36
C PHE A 28 0.80 14.96 -26.50
N SER A 29 0.16 16.04 -26.05
CA SER A 29 0.75 17.38 -25.97
C SER A 29 1.73 17.51 -24.79
N LEU A 30 2.90 16.87 -24.88
CA LEU A 30 4.01 17.07 -23.93
C LEU A 30 4.72 18.43 -24.14
N GLY A 31 3.98 19.51 -23.86
CA GLY A 31 4.50 20.87 -23.80
C GLY A 31 5.49 21.07 -22.65
N TYR A 32 6.51 21.90 -22.86
CA TYR A 32 7.60 22.15 -21.92
C TYR A 32 7.11 22.68 -20.56
N GLY A 33 7.22 21.87 -19.49
CA GLY A 33 6.75 22.25 -18.15
C GLY A 33 7.25 21.41 -16.96
N PHE A 34 8.37 20.68 -17.09
CA PHE A 34 8.84 19.77 -16.04
C PHE A 34 9.26 20.47 -14.73
N SER A 35 8.47 20.29 -13.68
CA SER A 35 8.78 20.79 -12.33
C SER A 35 9.98 20.05 -11.70
N ILE A 36 11.04 20.78 -11.36
CA ILE A 36 12.26 20.21 -10.77
C ILE A 36 12.13 20.18 -9.24
N CYS A 37 11.46 19.15 -8.71
CA CYS A 37 11.42 18.88 -7.26
C CYS A 37 12.81 18.48 -6.71
N ARG A 38 13.61 19.47 -6.30
CA ARG A 38 14.92 19.27 -5.67
C ARG A 38 14.75 18.67 -4.27
N THR A 39 15.04 17.38 -4.11
CA THR A 39 15.15 16.75 -2.78
C THR A 39 16.42 17.21 -2.07
N ALA A 40 16.29 17.88 -0.92
CA ALA A 40 17.44 18.30 -0.11
C ALA A 40 18.15 17.10 0.54
N ASN A 41 19.46 16.95 0.30
CA ASN A 41 20.28 15.93 0.96
C ASN A 41 20.68 16.39 2.38
N VAL A 42 20.09 15.77 3.41
CA VAL A 42 20.52 15.96 4.80
C VAL A 42 21.85 15.22 5.01
N LYS A 43 22.94 15.97 5.21
CA LYS A 43 24.25 15.41 5.58
C LYS A 43 24.21 14.83 6.98
N CYS A 44 24.22 13.51 7.12
CA CYS A 44 24.54 12.86 8.39
C CYS A 44 26.06 12.95 8.63
N SER A 45 26.47 13.46 9.78
CA SER A 45 27.88 13.65 10.11
C SER A 45 28.56 12.32 10.48
N GLN A 46 29.69 12.02 9.85
CA GLN A 46 30.58 10.94 10.27
C GLN A 46 31.58 11.51 11.29
N LYS A 47 31.82 10.79 12.39
CA LYS A 47 33.03 10.94 13.20
C LYS A 47 33.81 9.62 13.15
N LEU A 48 35.01 9.67 12.59
CA LEU A 48 36.07 8.69 12.80
C LEU A 48 36.86 9.07 14.06
N GLY A 49 37.54 8.12 14.69
CA GLY A 49 38.29 8.37 15.92
C GLY A 49 39.11 7.16 16.38
N GLU A 50 40.42 7.26 16.25
CA GLU A 50 41.43 6.27 16.64
C GLU A 50 42.59 6.98 17.36
N GLN A 51 43.44 6.31 18.16
CA GLN A 51 43.47 4.87 18.49
C GLN A 51 43.47 4.71 20.05
N SER A 52 44.25 3.94 20.80
CA SER A 52 45.38 3.02 20.57
C SER A 52 45.31 1.85 21.59
N LEU A 53 46.43 1.47 22.23
CA LEU A 53 46.55 0.39 23.21
C LEU A 53 47.48 0.80 24.36
N SER A 54 47.18 0.35 25.59
CA SER A 54 48.17 -0.03 26.61
C SER A 54 47.46 -0.68 27.83
N ILE A 55 48.22 -1.41 28.66
CA ILE A 55 47.71 -2.33 29.70
C ILE A 55 48.19 -1.89 31.09
N SER A 56 47.32 -1.90 32.11
CA SER A 56 47.73 -2.22 33.49
C SER A 56 46.60 -2.50 34.50
N ARG A 57 46.60 -3.75 34.99
CA ARG A 57 46.22 -4.23 36.34
C ARG A 57 44.77 -4.03 36.86
N ALA A 58 44.44 -4.86 37.84
CA ALA A 58 43.07 -5.08 38.32
C ALA A 58 42.78 -4.38 39.65
N VAL A 59 41.51 -4.02 39.84
CA VAL A 59 40.92 -3.71 41.15
C VAL A 59 39.56 -4.41 41.20
N GLU A 60 39.36 -5.30 42.17
CA GLU A 60 38.11 -6.01 42.35
C GLU A 60 36.96 -5.05 42.69
N LYS A 61 35.81 -5.19 42.01
CA LYS A 61 34.61 -4.43 42.31
C LYS A 61 33.48 -5.37 42.71
N LYS A 62 33.04 -5.23 43.98
CA LYS A 62 31.97 -6.02 44.60
C LYS A 62 30.70 -6.01 43.73
N PRO A 63 29.92 -7.11 43.69
CA PRO A 63 28.71 -7.20 42.87
C PRO A 63 27.62 -6.26 43.40
N VAL A 64 27.52 -5.06 42.81
CA VAL A 64 26.39 -4.15 43.03
C VAL A 64 25.12 -4.83 42.53
N LYS A 65 24.20 -5.13 43.45
CA LYS A 65 22.85 -5.61 43.10
C LYS A 65 22.19 -4.57 42.20
N LYS A 66 22.04 -4.88 40.90
CA LYS A 66 21.25 -4.06 39.99
C LYS A 66 19.81 -4.11 40.47
N SER A 67 19.27 -2.96 40.86
CA SER A 67 17.83 -2.78 41.09
C SER A 67 17.05 -3.21 39.84
N GLY A 68 15.83 -3.69 40.05
CA GLY A 68 14.96 -4.09 38.95
C GLY A 68 14.82 -2.97 37.93
N LYS A 69 14.90 -3.31 36.64
CA LYS A 69 14.56 -2.35 35.57
C LYS A 69 13.07 -2.06 35.69
N ASN A 70 12.72 -0.85 36.14
CA ASN A 70 11.35 -0.37 36.04
C ASN A 70 10.98 -0.29 34.56
N GLU A 71 10.13 -1.19 34.10
CA GLU A 71 9.65 -1.17 32.72
C GLU A 71 8.73 0.03 32.52
N HIS A 72 9.15 0.97 31.69
CA HIS A 72 8.35 2.16 31.36
C HIS A 72 7.16 1.75 30.47
N HIS A 73 6.09 1.25 31.08
CA HIS A 73 4.83 0.84 30.43
C HIS A 73 4.02 2.01 29.81
N LEU A 74 4.68 3.06 29.33
CA LEU A 74 4.09 4.24 28.66
C LEU A 74 3.31 3.88 27.39
N TRP A 75 3.55 2.70 26.82
CA TRP A 75 2.96 2.22 25.58
C TRP A 75 2.14 0.95 25.78
N LYS A 76 1.26 0.90 26.79
CA LYS A 76 0.20 -0.11 26.84
C LYS A 76 -0.67 0.05 25.60
N LYS A 77 -0.50 -0.84 24.62
CA LYS A 77 -1.53 -1.08 23.61
C LYS A 77 -2.83 -1.37 24.34
N ARG A 78 -3.95 -0.85 23.82
CA ARG A 78 -5.25 -1.45 24.08
C ARG A 78 -5.27 -2.80 23.38
N ASP A 79 -4.66 -3.80 24.00
CA ASP A 79 -4.86 -5.19 23.61
C ASP A 79 -6.31 -5.53 23.93
N SER A 80 -7.17 -5.32 22.94
CA SER A 80 -8.59 -5.66 22.99
C SER A 80 -8.70 -7.17 23.20
N ALA A 81 -8.77 -7.60 24.46
CA ALA A 81 -8.92 -9.00 24.85
C ALA A 81 -10.12 -9.60 24.11
N GLY A 82 -9.97 -10.81 23.58
CA GLY A 82 -10.99 -11.43 22.73
C GLY A 82 -11.04 -10.92 21.27
N SER A 83 -10.39 -9.83 20.86
CA SER A 83 -10.41 -9.38 19.44
C SER A 83 -9.80 -10.38 18.46
N GLY A 84 -8.93 -11.28 18.92
CA GLY A 84 -8.49 -12.45 18.14
C GLY A 84 -9.60 -13.48 17.97
N GLN A 85 -10.37 -13.75 19.03
CA GLN A 85 -11.50 -14.68 19.00
C GLN A 85 -12.67 -14.14 18.17
N LYS A 86 -13.00 -12.84 18.30
CA LYS A 86 -13.98 -12.14 17.46
C LYS A 86 -13.58 -12.23 15.98
N ALA A 87 -12.30 -12.07 15.65
CA ALA A 87 -11.80 -12.25 14.29
C ALA A 87 -11.92 -13.69 13.78
N LEU A 88 -11.68 -14.71 14.63
CA LEU A 88 -11.84 -16.12 14.26
C LEU A 88 -13.32 -16.52 14.09
N ASN A 89 -14.21 -15.97 14.92
CA ASN A 89 -15.66 -16.12 14.79
C ASN A 89 -16.17 -15.49 13.48
N LEU A 90 -15.78 -14.25 13.18
CA LEU A 90 -16.07 -13.58 11.89
C LEU A 90 -15.59 -14.41 10.69
N VAL A 91 -14.35 -14.90 10.73
CA VAL A 91 -13.79 -15.77 9.67
C VAL A 91 -14.58 -17.06 9.52
N ARG A 92 -15.05 -17.66 10.63
CA ARG A 92 -15.88 -18.88 10.60
C ARG A 92 -17.23 -18.60 9.92
N ILE A 93 -17.95 -17.57 10.36
CA ILE A 93 -19.23 -17.14 9.78
C ILE A 93 -19.06 -16.94 8.27
N VAL A 94 -18.19 -16.01 7.86
CA VAL A 94 -18.02 -15.64 6.44
C VAL A 94 -17.52 -16.80 5.56
N SER A 95 -16.85 -17.80 6.13
CA SER A 95 -16.46 -19.01 5.38
C SER A 95 -17.64 -19.93 5.05
N GLN A 96 -18.73 -19.89 5.84
CA GLN A 96 -19.84 -20.85 5.78
C GLN A 96 -21.06 -20.36 4.99
N LEU A 97 -21.13 -19.07 4.66
CA LEU A 97 -22.28 -18.45 3.96
C LEU A 97 -22.25 -18.72 2.44
N PRO A 98 -23.37 -18.53 1.71
CA PRO A 98 -23.33 -18.39 0.25
C PRO A 98 -22.44 -17.21 -0.20
N SER A 99 -22.25 -17.06 -1.51
CA SER A 99 -21.56 -15.91 -2.13
C SER A 99 -22.46 -14.68 -2.29
N GLU A 100 -23.76 -14.83 -2.04
CA GLU A 100 -24.77 -13.78 -2.18
C GLU A 100 -24.52 -12.58 -1.25
N LYS A 101 -24.62 -11.37 -1.82
CA LYS A 101 -24.30 -10.11 -1.14
C LYS A 101 -25.18 -9.91 0.09
N GLU A 102 -26.48 -10.14 -0.01
CA GLU A 102 -27.46 -9.78 1.02
C GLU A 102 -27.34 -10.69 2.24
N THR A 103 -27.21 -12.01 2.04
CA THR A 103 -26.92 -12.96 3.13
C THR A 103 -25.63 -12.60 3.85
N VAL A 104 -24.54 -12.34 3.10
CA VAL A 104 -23.25 -12.02 3.71
C VAL A 104 -23.28 -10.69 4.47
N TYR A 105 -23.92 -9.65 3.92
CA TYR A 105 -24.02 -8.36 4.60
C TYR A 105 -24.95 -8.43 5.83
N GLY A 106 -26.05 -9.18 5.75
CA GLY A 106 -26.96 -9.39 6.89
C GLY A 106 -26.31 -10.13 8.05
N GLU A 107 -25.51 -11.17 7.79
CA GLU A 107 -24.76 -11.88 8.84
C GLU A 107 -23.59 -11.05 9.40
N LEU A 108 -22.93 -10.23 8.57
CA LEU A 108 -21.93 -9.27 9.03
C LEU A 108 -22.54 -8.17 9.91
N ASP A 109 -23.77 -7.74 9.61
CA ASP A 109 -24.52 -6.79 10.43
C ASP A 109 -24.97 -7.41 11.76
N LYS A 110 -25.48 -8.65 11.75
CA LYS A 110 -25.78 -9.42 12.98
C LYS A 110 -24.54 -9.60 13.86
N TRP A 111 -23.36 -9.78 13.25
CA TRP A 111 -22.08 -9.90 13.96
C TRP A 111 -21.65 -8.60 14.67
N VAL A 112 -22.08 -7.42 14.19
CA VAL A 112 -21.83 -6.12 14.84
C VAL A 112 -22.97 -5.68 15.76
N ALA A 113 -24.20 -6.17 15.56
CA ALA A 113 -25.40 -5.69 16.26
C ALA A 113 -25.33 -5.70 17.81
N TRP A 114 -24.46 -6.51 18.40
CA TRP A 114 -24.25 -6.64 19.85
C TRP A 114 -22.95 -6.00 20.36
N GLU A 115 -22.23 -5.25 19.51
CA GLU A 115 -20.96 -4.59 19.83
C GLU A 115 -21.17 -3.10 20.14
N THR A 116 -20.69 -2.63 21.29
CA THR A 116 -20.83 -1.23 21.74
C THR A 116 -19.98 -0.25 20.92
N GLU A 117 -18.85 -0.71 20.38
CA GLU A 117 -18.01 0.02 19.43
C GLU A 117 -17.82 -0.86 18.18
N PHE A 118 -17.78 -0.26 16.98
CA PHE A 118 -17.54 -1.03 15.76
C PHE A 118 -16.21 -1.82 15.87
N PRO A 119 -16.21 -3.16 15.71
CA PRO A 119 -15.09 -4.03 16.08
C PRO A 119 -13.94 -4.02 15.04
N LEU A 120 -13.48 -2.83 14.64
CA LEU A 120 -12.51 -2.57 13.58
C LEU A 120 -11.20 -3.38 13.72
N ILE A 121 -10.70 -3.53 14.95
CA ILE A 121 -9.48 -4.31 15.24
C ILE A 121 -9.71 -5.81 14.97
N ALA A 122 -10.90 -6.34 15.25
CA ALA A 122 -11.24 -7.73 14.94
C ALA A 122 -11.47 -7.92 13.43
N ALA A 123 -12.17 -7.00 12.77
CA ALA A 123 -12.38 -7.03 11.32
C ALA A 123 -11.05 -6.96 10.54
N ALA A 124 -10.12 -6.07 10.92
CA ALA A 124 -8.78 -6.00 10.33
C ALA A 124 -7.94 -7.26 10.61
N LYS A 125 -8.08 -7.88 11.79
CA LYS A 125 -7.47 -9.18 12.08
C LYS A 125 -8.07 -10.30 11.22
N ALA A 126 -9.38 -10.28 10.96
CA ALA A 126 -10.08 -11.24 10.11
C ALA A 126 -9.66 -11.12 8.64
N LEU A 127 -9.65 -9.92 8.05
CA LEU A 127 -9.16 -9.67 6.69
C LEU A 127 -7.73 -10.25 6.50
N ARG A 128 -6.85 -10.05 7.48
CA ARG A 128 -5.48 -10.60 7.48
C ARG A 128 -5.44 -12.14 7.56
N ILE A 129 -6.44 -12.80 8.17
CA ILE A 129 -6.57 -14.26 8.21
C ILE A 129 -7.13 -14.78 6.87
N LEU A 130 -8.21 -14.18 6.35
CA LEU A 130 -8.80 -14.51 5.04
C LEU A 130 -7.74 -14.40 3.92
N ARG A 131 -6.95 -13.32 3.94
CA ARG A 131 -5.83 -13.10 3.01
C ARG A 131 -4.72 -14.14 3.13
N LYS A 132 -4.43 -14.64 4.34
CA LYS A 132 -3.49 -15.76 4.55
C LYS A 132 -4.03 -17.12 4.08
N ARG A 133 -5.34 -17.22 3.86
CA ARG A 133 -6.04 -18.41 3.35
C ARG A 133 -6.40 -18.29 1.86
N SER A 134 -5.95 -17.23 1.18
CA SER A 134 -6.30 -16.92 -0.22
C SER A 134 -7.81 -16.87 -0.50
N GLN A 135 -8.63 -16.52 0.50
CA GLN A 135 -10.09 -16.42 0.35
C GLN A 135 -10.49 -15.04 -0.21
N TRP A 136 -10.05 -14.73 -1.44
CA TRP A 136 -10.10 -13.39 -2.03
C TRP A 136 -11.51 -12.80 -2.11
N LEU A 137 -12.49 -13.55 -2.64
CA LEU A 137 -13.91 -13.17 -2.60
C LEU A 137 -14.41 -12.77 -1.20
N ARG A 138 -13.95 -13.46 -0.13
CA ARG A 138 -14.32 -13.12 1.26
C ARG A 138 -13.61 -11.88 1.78
N VAL A 139 -12.36 -11.65 1.36
CA VAL A 139 -11.64 -10.40 1.60
C VAL A 139 -12.39 -9.22 0.94
N ILE A 140 -12.85 -9.39 -0.31
CA ILE A 140 -13.66 -8.39 -1.03
C ILE A 140 -14.97 -8.12 -0.28
N GLN A 141 -15.73 -9.15 0.06
CA GLN A 141 -17.01 -9.03 0.76
C GLN A 141 -16.85 -8.27 2.09
N VAL A 142 -15.94 -8.70 2.97
CA VAL A 142 -15.75 -8.06 4.29
C VAL A 142 -15.19 -6.64 4.16
N ALA A 143 -14.24 -6.39 3.26
CA ALA A 143 -13.68 -5.04 3.08
C ALA A 143 -14.71 -4.06 2.49
N LYS A 144 -15.51 -4.48 1.49
CA LYS A 144 -16.60 -3.65 0.95
C LYS A 144 -17.69 -3.41 1.97
N TRP A 145 -18.04 -4.40 2.80
CA TRP A 145 -18.99 -4.22 3.89
C TRP A 145 -18.48 -3.20 4.91
N MET A 146 -17.23 -3.30 5.39
CA MET A 146 -16.63 -2.32 6.30
C MET A 146 -16.73 -0.89 5.74
N LEU A 147 -16.32 -0.70 4.48
CA LEU A 147 -16.38 0.60 3.79
C LEU A 147 -17.83 1.11 3.66
N SER A 148 -18.82 0.22 3.43
CA SER A 148 -20.24 0.60 3.35
C SER A 148 -20.83 1.09 4.67
N LYS A 149 -20.20 0.79 5.82
CA LYS A 149 -20.54 1.35 7.14
C LYS A 149 -19.77 2.65 7.45
N GLY A 150 -19.01 3.18 6.49
CA GLY A 150 -18.07 4.28 6.69
C GLY A 150 -16.83 3.90 7.52
N GLN A 151 -16.61 2.61 7.78
CA GLN A 151 -15.61 2.14 8.73
C GLN A 151 -14.35 1.61 8.04
N GLY A 152 -13.20 1.87 8.66
CA GLY A 152 -11.91 1.38 8.16
C GLY A 152 -11.52 1.92 6.78
N ALA A 153 -12.00 3.11 6.38
CA ALA A 153 -11.57 3.80 5.16
C ALA A 153 -10.10 4.25 5.28
N THR A 154 -9.17 3.34 5.02
CA THR A 154 -7.72 3.55 5.18
C THR A 154 -6.95 3.01 3.98
N MET A 155 -5.75 3.56 3.74
CA MET A 155 -4.83 3.07 2.71
C MET A 155 -4.49 1.57 2.85
N GLY A 156 -4.51 1.02 4.07
CA GLY A 156 -4.31 -0.42 4.30
C GLY A 156 -5.51 -1.28 3.89
N THR A 157 -6.72 -0.75 3.98
CA THR A 157 -7.97 -1.39 3.50
C THR A 157 -8.04 -1.32 1.97
N TYR A 158 -7.74 -0.16 1.37
CA TYR A 158 -7.65 -0.03 -0.09
C TYR A 158 -6.55 -0.92 -0.69
N ASP A 159 -5.36 -0.98 -0.09
CA ASP A 159 -4.31 -1.94 -0.47
C ASP A 159 -4.82 -3.39 -0.42
N THR A 160 -5.50 -3.76 0.66
CA THR A 160 -6.03 -5.12 0.83
C THR A 160 -7.13 -5.45 -0.17
N LEU A 161 -7.99 -4.49 -0.53
CA LEU A 161 -9.07 -4.67 -1.50
C LEU A 161 -8.55 -4.70 -2.95
N LEU A 162 -7.60 -3.85 -3.32
CA LEU A 162 -6.94 -3.90 -4.64
C LEU A 162 -6.23 -5.24 -4.86
N LEU A 163 -5.51 -5.77 -3.86
CA LEU A 163 -4.91 -7.12 -3.96
C LEU A 163 -5.97 -8.22 -4.02
N ALA A 164 -7.11 -8.04 -3.39
CA ALA A 164 -8.17 -9.03 -3.47
C ALA A 164 -8.82 -9.04 -4.86
N PHE A 165 -9.04 -7.88 -5.51
CA PHE A 165 -9.49 -7.82 -6.90
C PHE A 165 -8.47 -8.37 -7.90
N ASP A 166 -7.18 -8.06 -7.71
CA ASP A 166 -6.06 -8.59 -8.50
C ASP A 166 -6.09 -10.13 -8.54
N MET A 167 -6.24 -10.76 -7.36
CA MET A 167 -6.25 -12.21 -7.19
C MET A 167 -7.63 -12.88 -7.44
N ASP A 168 -8.71 -12.11 -7.53
CA ASP A 168 -10.09 -12.55 -7.86
C ASP A 168 -10.43 -12.22 -9.34
N ASN A 169 -9.43 -11.77 -10.13
CA ASN A 169 -9.49 -11.44 -11.56
C ASN A 169 -10.53 -10.35 -11.93
N ARG A 170 -10.61 -9.26 -11.14
CA ARG A 170 -11.64 -8.21 -11.25
C ARG A 170 -11.04 -6.82 -11.48
N VAL A 171 -10.36 -6.67 -12.62
CA VAL A 171 -9.62 -5.46 -12.99
C VAL A 171 -10.54 -4.22 -13.04
N ASP A 172 -11.71 -4.30 -13.66
CA ASP A 172 -12.67 -3.19 -13.77
C ASP A 172 -13.06 -2.60 -12.40
N GLU A 173 -13.23 -3.46 -11.39
CA GLU A 173 -13.57 -3.04 -10.03
C GLU A 173 -12.35 -2.49 -9.26
N ALA A 174 -11.14 -2.95 -9.60
CA ALA A 174 -9.90 -2.37 -9.10
C ALA A 174 -9.64 -0.98 -9.69
N GLU A 175 -9.84 -0.78 -10.98
CA GLU A 175 -9.76 0.53 -11.64
C GLU A 175 -10.84 1.49 -11.12
N SER A 176 -12.08 1.01 -10.96
CA SER A 176 -13.16 1.78 -10.34
C SER A 176 -12.82 2.22 -8.90
N LEU A 177 -12.19 1.35 -8.11
CA LEU A 177 -11.72 1.67 -6.76
C LEU A 177 -10.52 2.64 -6.79
N TRP A 178 -9.57 2.44 -7.70
CA TRP A 178 -8.39 3.28 -7.88
C TRP A 178 -8.79 4.72 -8.22
N ASN A 179 -9.68 4.89 -9.20
CA ASN A 179 -10.21 6.19 -9.60
C ASN A 179 -10.94 6.89 -8.44
N MET A 180 -11.72 6.16 -7.63
CA MET A 180 -12.33 6.72 -6.42
C MET A 180 -11.27 7.18 -5.39
N VAL A 181 -10.19 6.41 -5.19
CA VAL A 181 -9.10 6.78 -4.28
C VAL A 181 -8.31 7.98 -4.79
N LEU A 182 -8.01 8.06 -6.10
CA LEU A 182 -7.38 9.22 -6.73
C LEU A 182 -8.17 10.51 -6.43
N HIS A 183 -9.45 10.54 -6.80
CA HIS A 183 -10.29 11.73 -6.65
C HIS A 183 -10.55 12.11 -5.19
N THR A 184 -10.70 11.14 -4.29
CA THR A 184 -11.02 11.39 -2.88
C THR A 184 -9.79 11.74 -2.03
N HIS A 185 -8.65 11.10 -2.29
CA HIS A 185 -7.49 11.11 -1.37
C HIS A 185 -6.21 11.66 -1.99
N ASN A 186 -6.26 12.23 -3.19
CA ASN A 186 -5.16 12.69 -4.05
C ASN A 186 -3.83 13.01 -3.33
N ARG A 187 -3.82 13.99 -2.42
CA ARG A 187 -2.62 14.47 -1.69
C ARG A 187 -2.02 13.49 -0.66
N SER A 188 -2.58 12.30 -0.47
CA SER A 188 -2.20 11.36 0.61
C SER A 188 -1.93 9.94 0.14
N ILE A 189 -1.97 9.69 -1.18
CA ILE A 189 -1.83 8.34 -1.74
C ILE A 189 -0.41 7.84 -1.52
N SER A 190 -0.28 6.75 -0.74
CA SER A 190 1.03 6.20 -0.44
C SER A 190 1.67 5.58 -1.69
N LYS A 191 2.99 5.75 -1.84
CA LYS A 191 3.82 5.06 -2.84
C LYS A 191 3.47 3.57 -3.01
N ARG A 192 3.22 2.87 -1.90
CA ARG A 192 2.86 1.44 -1.89
C ARG A 192 1.58 1.14 -2.69
N LEU A 193 0.63 2.08 -2.75
CA LEU A 193 -0.64 1.92 -3.46
C LEU A 193 -0.44 2.06 -4.98
N PHE A 194 0.37 3.02 -5.43
CA PHE A 194 0.85 3.06 -6.82
C PHE A 194 1.59 1.77 -7.20
N SER A 195 2.55 1.32 -6.36
CA SER A 195 3.27 0.05 -6.58
C SER A 195 2.32 -1.17 -6.60
N ARG A 196 1.15 -1.11 -5.94
CA ARG A 196 0.10 -2.14 -6.04
C ARG A 196 -0.61 -2.06 -7.38
N MET A 197 -1.08 -0.87 -7.78
CA MET A 197 -1.88 -0.71 -8.99
C MET A 197 -1.06 -1.03 -10.25
N ILE A 198 0.19 -0.55 -10.33
CA ILE A 198 1.14 -0.95 -11.39
C ILE A 198 1.46 -2.46 -11.33
N SER A 199 1.45 -3.07 -10.14
CA SER A 199 1.65 -4.53 -10.04
C SER A 199 0.46 -5.36 -10.49
N LEU A 200 -0.76 -4.84 -10.35
CA LEU A 200 -2.00 -5.43 -10.84
C LEU A 200 -2.02 -5.37 -12.36
N PHE A 201 -1.81 -4.20 -12.97
CA PHE A 201 -1.79 -4.09 -14.43
C PHE A 201 -0.65 -4.88 -15.11
N ASP A 202 0.53 -5.05 -14.47
CA ASP A 202 1.60 -5.96 -14.94
C ASP A 202 1.29 -7.45 -14.76
N HIS A 203 0.35 -7.81 -13.87
CA HIS A 203 -0.14 -9.18 -13.72
C HIS A 203 -1.23 -9.52 -14.75
N HIS A 204 -2.03 -8.53 -15.13
CA HIS A 204 -3.12 -8.65 -16.12
C HIS A 204 -2.71 -8.19 -17.54
N SER A 205 -1.41 -8.00 -17.81
CA SER A 205 -0.83 -7.65 -19.11
C SER A 205 -1.42 -6.39 -19.77
N MET A 206 -1.55 -5.30 -19.01
CA MET A 206 -2.08 -4.01 -19.48
C MET A 206 -1.02 -2.88 -19.45
N PRO A 207 -0.08 -2.85 -20.41
CA PRO A 207 1.06 -1.92 -20.41
C PRO A 207 0.64 -0.44 -20.51
N GLU A 208 -0.45 -0.12 -21.20
CA GLU A 208 -1.01 1.23 -21.29
C GLU A 208 -1.41 1.74 -19.91
N LYS A 209 -2.13 0.91 -19.14
CA LYS A 209 -2.58 1.21 -17.77
C LYS A 209 -1.43 1.31 -16.77
N ILE A 210 -0.31 0.61 -16.99
CA ILE A 210 0.93 0.82 -16.22
C ILE A 210 1.48 2.23 -16.46
N ILE A 211 1.42 2.74 -17.68
CA ILE A 211 1.94 4.05 -18.07
C ILE A 211 1.01 5.18 -17.59
N GLU A 212 -0.30 5.01 -17.66
CA GLU A 212 -1.28 5.94 -17.04
C GLU A 212 -0.98 6.14 -15.54
N VAL A 213 -0.95 5.05 -14.75
CA VAL A 213 -0.67 5.12 -13.31
C VAL A 213 0.75 5.62 -13.00
N PHE A 214 1.70 5.43 -13.91
CA PHE A 214 3.03 6.00 -13.77
C PHE A 214 3.05 7.52 -14.03
N ALA A 215 2.23 8.04 -14.95
CA ALA A 215 2.06 9.47 -15.15
C ALA A 215 1.45 10.15 -13.92
N ASP A 216 0.38 9.59 -13.34
CA ASP A 216 -0.18 10.03 -12.04
C ASP A 216 0.92 10.09 -10.96
N MET A 217 1.80 9.09 -10.96
CA MET A 217 2.87 8.92 -9.97
C MET A 217 3.98 9.97 -10.14
N GLU A 218 4.30 10.39 -11.37
CA GLU A 218 5.22 11.50 -11.63
C GLU A 218 4.57 12.88 -11.36
N GLU A 219 3.30 13.11 -11.73
CA GLU A 219 2.58 14.37 -11.46
C GLU A 219 2.50 14.64 -9.96
N LEU A 220 2.16 13.61 -9.17
CA LEU A 220 2.08 13.69 -7.71
C LEU A 220 3.45 13.58 -7.03
N CYS A 221 4.55 13.64 -7.80
CA CYS A 221 5.94 13.65 -7.35
C CYS A 221 6.34 12.43 -6.49
N VAL A 222 5.64 11.30 -6.62
CA VAL A 222 5.82 10.09 -5.79
C VAL A 222 6.92 9.22 -6.39
N ARG A 223 8.18 9.36 -5.93
CA ARG A 223 9.30 8.57 -6.49
C ARG A 223 9.01 7.05 -6.46
N PRO A 224 9.03 6.32 -7.60
CA PRO A 224 8.77 4.87 -7.66
C PRO A 224 9.82 4.04 -6.92
N ASP A 225 9.52 2.76 -6.65
CA ASP A 225 10.52 1.78 -6.20
C ASP A 225 11.11 1.01 -7.38
N GLU A 226 12.21 0.30 -7.16
CA GLU A 226 12.92 -0.40 -8.23
C GLU A 226 12.11 -1.51 -8.91
N ASN A 227 11.07 -2.04 -8.25
CA ASN A 227 10.20 -3.04 -8.85
C ASN A 227 9.22 -2.37 -9.80
N THR A 228 8.61 -1.28 -9.35
CA THR A 228 7.73 -0.40 -10.12
C THR A 228 8.46 0.12 -11.37
N VAL A 229 9.69 0.62 -11.23
CA VAL A 229 10.52 1.09 -12.37
C VAL A 229 10.78 -0.03 -13.38
N ARG A 230 11.02 -1.27 -12.94
CA ARG A 230 11.21 -2.41 -13.84
C ARG A 230 9.92 -2.81 -14.58
N LYS A 231 8.75 -2.71 -13.94
CA LYS A 231 7.44 -2.93 -14.59
C LYS A 231 7.12 -1.84 -15.62
N VAL A 232 7.30 -0.56 -15.26
CA VAL A 232 7.12 0.58 -16.16
C VAL A 232 8.10 0.54 -17.35
N ALA A 233 9.36 0.17 -17.12
CA ALA A 233 10.34 -0.03 -18.18
C ALA A 233 9.98 -1.19 -19.13
N ARG A 234 9.31 -2.24 -18.64
CA ARG A 234 8.78 -3.32 -19.47
C ARG A 234 7.59 -2.84 -20.32
N ALA A 235 6.63 -2.15 -19.70
CA ALA A 235 5.47 -1.59 -20.40
C ALA A 235 5.85 -0.65 -21.55
N PHE A 236 6.84 0.22 -21.34
CA PHE A 236 7.36 1.07 -22.44
C PHE A 236 8.01 0.25 -23.57
N GLN A 237 8.65 -0.89 -23.26
CA GLN A 237 9.22 -1.77 -24.28
C GLN A 237 8.15 -2.53 -25.06
N GLU A 238 7.11 -3.02 -24.37
CA GLU A 238 5.97 -3.73 -24.97
C GLU A 238 5.17 -2.81 -25.92
N LEU A 239 5.15 -1.50 -25.67
CA LEU A 239 4.59 -0.49 -26.58
C LEU A 239 5.60 0.10 -27.59
N GLY A 240 6.82 -0.44 -27.69
CA GLY A 240 7.86 0.03 -28.63
C GLY A 240 8.48 1.40 -28.31
N GLN A 241 8.27 1.94 -27.11
CA GLN A 241 8.68 3.29 -26.70
C GLN A 241 10.05 3.26 -25.99
N GLU A 242 11.07 2.73 -26.67
CA GLU A 242 12.40 2.49 -26.10
C GLU A 242 13.06 3.73 -25.46
N ASP A 243 12.90 4.92 -26.04
CA ASP A 243 13.51 6.13 -25.48
C ASP A 243 12.94 6.48 -24.10
N LYS A 244 11.64 6.23 -23.89
CA LYS A 244 10.98 6.38 -22.59
C LYS A 244 11.43 5.29 -21.61
N GLN A 245 11.63 4.05 -22.08
CA GLN A 245 12.25 2.99 -21.29
C GLN A 245 13.66 3.40 -20.81
N LYS A 246 14.53 3.81 -21.74
CA LYS A 246 15.91 4.27 -21.49
C LYS A 246 15.92 5.46 -20.52
N PHE A 247 15.02 6.43 -20.69
CA PHE A 247 14.84 7.57 -19.78
C PHE A 247 14.43 7.15 -18.36
N VAL A 248 13.37 6.33 -18.22
CA VAL A 248 12.86 5.89 -16.91
C VAL A 248 13.90 5.06 -16.16
N LEU A 249 14.62 4.18 -16.86
CA LEU A 249 15.75 3.44 -16.29
C LEU A 249 16.85 4.39 -15.82
N ARG A 250 17.35 5.30 -16.68
CA ARG A 250 18.42 6.27 -16.34
C ARG A 250 18.04 7.22 -15.20
N ARG A 251 16.77 7.64 -15.11
CA ARG A 251 16.24 8.57 -14.09
C ARG A 251 15.99 7.93 -12.73
N TYR A 252 15.42 6.71 -12.71
CA TYR A 252 14.91 6.11 -11.48
C TYR A 252 15.69 4.90 -10.95
N MET A 253 16.45 4.16 -11.77
CA MET A 253 17.26 3.04 -11.29
C MET A 253 18.46 3.51 -10.46
N SER A 254 18.71 2.81 -9.35
CA SER A 254 19.96 2.95 -8.60
C SER A 254 21.13 2.45 -9.45
N LYS A 255 22.13 3.30 -9.74
CA LYS A 255 23.40 2.88 -10.40
C LYS A 255 24.19 1.80 -9.65
N TRP A 256 23.75 1.45 -8.44
CA TRP A 256 24.32 0.44 -7.57
C TRP A 256 23.24 -0.54 -7.11
N LYS A 257 23.62 -1.77 -6.80
CA LYS A 257 22.82 -2.76 -6.07
C LYS A 257 23.62 -3.27 -4.88
N TYR A 258 22.93 -3.60 -3.79
CA TYR A 258 23.53 -4.37 -2.70
C TYR A 258 23.20 -5.84 -2.94
N ILE A 259 24.22 -6.69 -2.94
CA ILE A 259 24.07 -8.15 -2.95
C ILE A 259 24.60 -8.70 -1.62
N HIS A 260 24.09 -9.87 -1.22
CA HIS A 260 24.71 -10.64 -0.14
C HIS A 260 25.65 -11.67 -0.78
N PHE A 261 26.91 -11.68 -0.37
CA PHE A 261 27.93 -12.61 -0.84
C PHE A 261 28.76 -13.06 0.36
N ASN A 262 28.88 -14.37 0.57
CA ASN A 262 29.54 -14.98 1.73
C ASN A 262 29.11 -14.40 3.10
N GLY A 263 27.84 -13.97 3.21
CA GLY A 263 27.28 -13.32 4.41
C GLY A 263 27.44 -11.80 4.46
N GLU A 264 28.36 -11.21 3.69
CA GLU A 264 28.60 -9.77 3.63
C GLU A 264 27.69 -9.03 2.65
N ARG A 265 27.44 -7.74 2.89
CA ARG A 265 26.65 -6.87 1.98
C ARG A 265 27.54 -6.06 1.05
N VAL A 266 27.91 -6.67 -0.07
CA VAL A 266 28.75 -6.03 -1.11
C VAL A 266 27.91 -5.07 -1.96
N ARG A 267 28.43 -3.85 -2.18
CA ARG A 267 27.83 -2.84 -3.06
C ARG A 267 28.43 -2.95 -4.46
N VAL A 268 27.65 -3.39 -5.44
CA VAL A 268 28.09 -3.65 -6.82
C VAL A 268 27.47 -2.62 -7.76
N LYS A 269 28.26 -2.05 -8.68
CA LYS A 269 27.77 -1.16 -9.74
C LYS A 269 26.85 -1.96 -10.67
N ARG A 270 25.73 -1.40 -11.12
CA ARG A 270 25.00 -2.03 -12.25
C ARG A 270 25.80 -1.75 -13.51
N HIS A 271 26.00 -2.78 -14.33
CA HIS A 271 26.32 -2.56 -15.73
C HIS A 271 25.08 -1.89 -16.33
N THR A 272 25.23 -0.65 -16.74
CA THR A 272 24.31 0.00 -17.66
C THR A 272 24.96 -0.11 -19.04
N SER A 273 24.19 -0.56 -20.03
CA SER A 273 24.55 -0.47 -21.43
C SER A 273 24.39 0.98 -21.87
N ASP A 274 25.32 1.82 -21.41
CA ASP A 274 25.54 3.20 -21.84
C ASP A 274 26.81 3.27 -22.73
N GLU A 275 27.01 2.23 -23.55
CA GLU A 275 27.96 2.18 -24.66
C GLU A 275 27.10 1.91 -25.91
N ASP A 276 27.16 2.87 -26.85
CA ASP A 276 26.26 3.20 -28.00
C ASP A 276 25.37 4.44 -27.77
#